data_AF-A0A7M4DID8-F1
#
_entry.id   AF-A0A7M4DID8-F1
#
_cell.length_a   1.000
_cell.length_b   1.000
_cell.length_c   1.000
_cell.angle_alpha   90.00
_cell.angle_beta   90.00
_cell.angle_gamma   90.00
#
_symmetry.space_group_name_H-M   'P 1'
#
loop_
_entity.id
_entity.type
_entity.pdbx_description
1 polymer ?
#
loop_
_entity_poly.entity_id
_entity_poly.type
_entity_poly.pdbx_seq_one_letter_code
_entity_poly.pdbx_strand_id
1 'polypeptide(L)'
;MRPFLDKVMPEAWQAAEAFSSAIRAAVLERGLSIQESELIKLRTSQINACAFCVDLHAREARQAGLVQQQLDLLPVWRETDVFDERRRAVLAVAEATASLPVTEESEADLWGARAVLGEEAFVAAEWVAVTINTFNRISILSQHPVRPRGADGRIVR
;
A
#
# COMPACT_ATOMS: atom_id res chain seq x y z
N MET A 1 13.99 17.06 -16.65
CA MET A 1 13.65 15.82 -15.91
C MET A 1 13.99 16.06 -14.45
N ARG A 2 13.12 15.71 -13.50
CA ARG A 2 13.47 15.83 -12.08
C ARG A 2 14.59 14.82 -11.74
N PRO A 3 15.53 15.18 -10.85
CA PRO A 3 16.50 14.19 -10.36
C PRO A 3 15.76 13.08 -9.62
N PHE A 4 16.26 11.86 -9.75
CA PHE A 4 15.75 10.72 -9.00
C PHE A 4 16.39 10.72 -7.62
N LEU A 5 15.56 10.81 -6.58
CA LEU A 5 16.03 10.87 -5.19
C LEU A 5 16.92 9.66 -4.86
N ASP A 6 16.55 8.48 -5.34
CA ASP A 6 17.29 7.23 -5.13
C ASP A 6 18.63 7.16 -5.87
N LYS A 7 18.79 7.93 -6.96
CA LYS A 7 20.04 7.99 -7.72
C LYS A 7 20.99 9.07 -7.24
N VAL A 8 20.45 10.19 -6.75
CA VAL A 8 21.27 11.31 -6.26
C VAL A 8 21.75 11.09 -4.84
N MET A 9 20.95 10.42 -3.99
CA MET A 9 21.32 10.07 -2.60
C MET A 9 21.16 8.56 -2.36
N PRO A 10 22.06 7.72 -2.91
CA PRO A 10 21.95 6.27 -2.83
C PRO A 10 21.98 5.73 -1.39
N GLU A 11 22.66 6.40 -0.46
CA GLU A 11 22.68 6.05 0.95
C GLU A 11 21.32 6.23 1.63
N ALA A 12 20.57 7.28 1.26
CA ALA A 12 19.22 7.49 1.77
C ALA A 12 18.25 6.44 1.19
N TRP A 13 18.44 6.05 -0.07
CA TRP A 13 17.70 4.95 -0.68
C TRP A 13 17.97 3.61 0.00
N GLN A 14 19.23 3.28 0.28
CA GLN A 14 19.60 2.05 1.00
C GLN A 14 18.97 2.00 2.39
N ALA A 15 18.92 3.13 3.10
CA ALA A 15 18.24 3.21 4.39
C ALA A 15 16.71 3.00 4.25
N ALA A 16 16.08 3.58 3.23
CA ALA A 16 14.67 3.37 2.94
C ALA A 16 14.34 1.92 2.55
N GLU A 17 15.21 1.26 1.77
CA GLU A 17 15.10 -0.16 1.44
C GLU A 17 15.26 -1.04 2.68
N ALA A 18 16.24 -0.76 3.54
CA ALA A 18 16.43 -1.49 4.80
C ALA A 18 15.19 -1.35 5.71
N PHE A 19 14.64 -0.13 5.82
CA PHE A 19 13.40 0.15 6.54
C PHE A 19 12.22 -0.68 5.99
N SER A 20 12.00 -0.65 4.67
CA SER A 20 10.94 -1.44 4.03
C SER A 20 11.14 -2.95 4.20
N SER A 21 12.38 -3.42 4.13
CA SER A 21 12.72 -4.84 4.24
C SER A 21 12.46 -5.36 5.66
N ALA A 22 12.84 -4.59 6.68
CA ALA A 22 12.59 -4.91 8.08
C ALA A 22 11.09 -5.07 8.36
N ILE A 23 10.26 -4.15 7.85
CA ILE A 23 8.80 -4.21 8.00
C ILE A 23 8.25 -5.42 7.25
N ARG A 24 8.67 -5.67 6.00
CA ARG A 24 8.22 -6.84 5.22
C ARG A 24 8.55 -8.17 5.90
N ALA A 25 9.69 -8.28 6.58
CA ALA A 25 10.04 -9.48 7.34
C ALA A 25 9.14 -9.65 8.57
N ALA A 26 8.88 -8.56 9.29
CA ALA A 26 8.11 -8.62 10.54
C ALA A 26 6.60 -8.85 10.33
N VAL A 27 5.98 -8.29 9.27
CA VAL A 27 4.50 -8.27 9.13
C VAL A 27 3.86 -9.66 9.12
N LEU A 28 4.50 -10.65 8.50
CA LEU A 28 3.98 -12.03 8.45
C LEU A 28 3.97 -12.68 9.83
N GLU A 29 5.02 -12.45 10.62
CA GLU A 29 5.14 -12.96 11.98
C GLU A 29 4.13 -12.31 12.93
N ARG A 30 3.59 -11.13 12.56
CA ARG A 30 2.56 -10.38 13.29
C ARG A 30 1.14 -10.63 12.78
N GLY A 31 0.96 -11.65 11.93
CA GLY A 31 -0.36 -12.07 11.46
C GLY A 31 -0.96 -11.24 10.34
N LEU A 32 -0.19 -10.37 9.68
CA LEU A 32 -0.62 -9.64 8.49
C LEU A 32 -0.12 -10.37 7.23
N SER A 33 -1.04 -10.83 6.40
CA SER A 33 -0.73 -11.57 5.18
C SER A 33 -0.13 -10.69 4.08
N ILE A 34 0.47 -11.34 3.07
CA ILE A 34 0.98 -10.66 1.87
C ILE A 34 -0.17 -9.96 1.13
N GLN A 35 -1.33 -10.62 1.00
CA GLN A 35 -2.50 -10.04 0.33
C GLN A 35 -2.99 -8.77 1.03
N GLU A 36 -3.10 -8.80 2.36
CA GLU A 36 -3.49 -7.62 3.15
C GLU A 36 -2.46 -6.49 3.04
N SER A 37 -1.17 -6.83 3.06
CA SER A 37 -0.10 -5.86 2.84
C SER A 37 -0.21 -5.19 1.47
N GLU A 38 -0.50 -5.95 0.41
CA GLU A 38 -0.66 -5.37 -0.94
C GLU A 38 -1.96 -4.58 -1.10
N LEU A 39 -3.05 -4.93 -0.40
CA LEU A 39 -4.26 -4.10 -0.35
C LEU A 39 -3.97 -2.72 0.25
N ILE A 40 -3.25 -2.66 1.37
CA ILE A 40 -2.84 -1.40 2.01
C ILE A 40 -1.98 -0.60 1.03
N LYS A 41 -0.93 -1.21 0.49
CA LYS A 41 0.00 -0.51 -0.41
C LYS A 41 -0.69 0.04 -1.65
N LEU A 42 -1.56 -0.75 -2.27
CA LEU A 42 -2.28 -0.34 -3.47
C LEU A 42 -3.29 0.77 -3.16
N ARG A 43 -4.11 0.62 -2.10
CA ARG A 43 -5.13 1.62 -1.77
C ARG A 43 -4.52 2.96 -1.35
N THR A 44 -3.49 2.94 -0.49
CA THR A 44 -2.76 4.17 -0.12
C THR A 44 -2.12 4.83 -1.34
N SER A 45 -1.57 4.04 -2.28
CA SER A 45 -0.98 4.57 -3.52
C SER A 45 -2.01 5.21 -4.45
N GLN A 46 -3.24 4.68 -4.50
CA GLN A 46 -4.36 5.28 -5.25
C GLN A 46 -4.73 6.65 -4.66
N ILE A 47 -4.86 6.76 -3.34
CA ILE A 47 -5.21 8.01 -2.65
C ILE A 47 -4.10 9.07 -2.85
N ASN A 48 -2.84 8.67 -2.70
CA ASN A 48 -1.68 9.55 -2.91
C ASN A 48 -1.40 9.87 -4.39
N ALA A 49 -2.15 9.26 -5.33
CA ALA A 49 -1.93 9.39 -6.77
C ALA A 49 -0.51 9.02 -7.26
N CYS A 50 0.16 8.05 -6.62
CA CYS A 50 1.46 7.55 -7.11
C CYS A 50 1.28 6.54 -8.25
N ALA A 51 1.25 7.00 -9.50
CA ALA A 51 1.03 6.12 -10.67
C ALA A 51 2.02 4.94 -10.76
N PHE A 52 3.31 5.18 -10.48
CA PHE A 52 4.32 4.13 -10.43
C PHE A 52 4.02 3.06 -9.36
N CYS A 53 3.63 3.51 -8.17
CA CYS A 53 3.33 2.63 -7.05
C CYS A 53 2.04 1.84 -7.29
N VAL A 54 1.05 2.46 -7.95
CA VAL A 54 -0.18 1.78 -8.39
C VAL A 54 0.14 0.67 -9.39
N ASP A 55 0.97 0.92 -10.43
CA ASP A 55 1.39 -0.14 -11.37
C ASP A 55 2.13 -1.28 -10.66
N LEU A 56 3.05 -0.95 -9.75
CA LEU A 56 3.81 -1.93 -8.98
C LEU A 56 2.87 -2.79 -8.13
N HIS A 57 2.13 -2.18 -7.20
CA HIS A 57 1.34 -2.92 -6.21
C HIS A 57 0.11 -3.59 -6.81
N ALA A 58 -0.43 -3.12 -7.94
CA ALA A 58 -1.47 -3.87 -8.65
C ALA A 58 -0.93 -5.18 -9.27
N ARG A 59 0.35 -5.25 -9.63
CA ARG A 59 0.98 -6.50 -10.09
C ARG A 59 1.33 -7.40 -8.92
N GLU A 60 1.95 -6.86 -7.87
CA GLU A 60 2.33 -7.63 -6.69
C GLU A 60 1.07 -8.22 -6.00
N ALA A 61 -0.03 -7.46 -5.94
CA ALA A 61 -1.32 -7.95 -5.47
C ALA A 61 -1.83 -9.17 -6.25
N ARG A 62 -1.76 -9.13 -7.58
CA ARG A 62 -2.14 -10.28 -8.43
C ARG A 62 -1.21 -11.47 -8.21
N GLN A 63 0.09 -11.24 -8.07
CA GLN A 63 1.05 -12.29 -7.76
C GLN A 63 0.81 -12.91 -6.38
N ALA A 64 0.33 -12.13 -5.41
CA ALA A 64 -0.08 -12.59 -4.09
C ALA A 64 -1.44 -13.35 -4.09
N GLY A 65 -2.13 -13.41 -5.22
CA GLY A 65 -3.38 -14.16 -5.39
C GLY A 65 -4.66 -13.35 -5.20
N LEU A 66 -4.60 -12.01 -5.13
CA LEU A 66 -5.81 -11.18 -5.19
C LEU A 66 -6.42 -11.27 -6.59
N VAL A 67 -7.72 -11.51 -6.64
CA VAL A 67 -8.44 -11.66 -7.92
C VAL A 67 -8.74 -10.31 -8.55
N GLN A 68 -8.88 -10.28 -9.86
CA GLN A 68 -9.10 -9.02 -10.61
C GLN A 68 -10.30 -8.23 -10.10
N GLN A 69 -11.41 -8.88 -9.76
CA GLN A 69 -12.60 -8.23 -9.21
C GLN A 69 -12.30 -7.41 -7.95
N GLN A 70 -11.44 -7.91 -7.05
CA GLN A 70 -11.05 -7.18 -5.84
C GLN A 70 -10.23 -5.93 -6.19
N LEU A 71 -9.37 -6.00 -7.21
CA LEU A 71 -8.57 -4.86 -7.64
C LEU A 71 -9.43 -3.78 -8.31
N ASP A 72 -10.40 -4.21 -9.12
CA ASP A 72 -11.33 -3.32 -9.81
C ASP A 72 -12.24 -2.57 -8.81
N LEU A 73 -12.66 -3.25 -7.74
CA LEU A 73 -13.53 -2.69 -6.70
C LEU A 73 -12.78 -2.00 -5.57
N LEU A 74 -11.45 -2.11 -5.50
CA LEU A 74 -10.65 -1.55 -4.41
C LEU A 74 -10.89 -0.05 -4.17
N PRO A 75 -11.03 0.82 -5.20
CA PRO A 75 -11.29 2.24 -4.96
C PRO A 75 -12.65 2.54 -4.32
N VAL A 76 -13.59 1.60 -4.38
CA VAL A 76 -14.99 1.73 -3.93
C VAL A 76 -15.36 0.62 -2.93
N TRP A 77 -14.35 0.10 -2.21
CA TRP A 77 -14.49 -1.08 -1.35
C TRP A 77 -15.57 -0.96 -0.26
N ARG A 78 -15.89 0.27 0.18
CA ARG A 78 -16.92 0.52 1.19
C ARG A 78 -18.33 0.14 0.72
N GLU A 79 -18.58 0.26 -0.59
CA GLU A 79 -19.88 0.09 -1.27
C GLU A 79 -20.13 -1.35 -1.76
N THR A 80 -19.38 -2.34 -1.24
CA THR A 80 -19.47 -3.73 -1.68
C THR A 80 -19.15 -4.71 -0.56
N ASP A 81 -19.72 -5.92 -0.65
CA ASP A 81 -19.49 -7.04 0.27
C ASP A 81 -18.37 -7.98 -0.21
N VAL A 82 -17.66 -7.63 -1.28
CA VAL A 82 -16.53 -8.43 -1.82
C VAL A 82 -15.36 -8.54 -0.84
N PHE A 83 -15.24 -7.58 0.08
CA PHE A 83 -14.22 -7.57 1.12
C PHE A 83 -14.83 -7.99 2.46
N ASP A 84 -14.31 -9.08 3.03
CA ASP A 84 -14.66 -9.50 4.39
C ASP A 84 -14.27 -8.46 5.44
N GLU A 85 -14.78 -8.63 6.67
CA GLU A 85 -14.55 -7.71 7.79
C GLU A 85 -13.07 -7.43 8.04
N ARG A 86 -12.22 -8.45 7.94
CA ARG A 86 -10.77 -8.32 8.14
C ARG A 86 -10.13 -7.49 7.03
N ARG A 87 -10.51 -7.71 5.78
CA ARG A 87 -10.03 -6.90 4.64
C ARG A 87 -10.53 -5.46 4.72
N ARG A 88 -11.77 -5.23 5.17
CA ARG A 88 -12.29 -3.88 5.42
C ARG A 88 -11.49 -3.17 6.51
N ALA A 89 -11.10 -3.87 7.57
CA ALA A 89 -10.26 -3.31 8.63
C ALA A 89 -8.87 -2.87 8.12
N VAL A 90 -8.18 -3.67 7.30
CA VAL A 90 -6.88 -3.23 6.72
C VAL A 90 -7.03 -2.08 5.73
N LEU A 91 -8.14 -2.01 4.99
CA LEU A 91 -8.42 -0.90 4.09
C LEU A 91 -8.74 0.39 4.85
N ALA A 92 -9.44 0.30 5.99
CA ALA A 92 -9.66 1.43 6.87
C ALA A 92 -8.33 2.04 7.37
N VAL A 93 -7.37 1.19 7.80
CA VAL A 93 -6.01 1.63 8.14
C VAL A 93 -5.33 2.32 6.95
N ALA A 94 -5.46 1.77 5.74
CA ALA A 94 -4.86 2.34 4.53
C ALA A 94 -5.39 3.74 4.20
N GLU A 95 -6.70 3.99 4.38
CA GLU A 95 -7.31 5.31 4.11
C GLU A 95 -7.00 6.34 5.20
N ALA A 96 -7.11 5.94 6.47
CA ALA A 96 -6.85 6.80 7.62
C ALA A 96 -5.40 7.32 7.66
N THR A 97 -4.43 6.49 7.25
CA THR A 97 -3.01 6.85 7.22
C THR A 97 -2.57 7.59 5.95
N ALA A 98 -3.38 7.57 4.89
CA ALA A 98 -3.07 8.26 3.64
C ALA A 98 -3.47 9.75 3.66
N SER A 99 -4.45 10.11 4.49
CA SER A 99 -5.03 11.47 4.54
C SER A 99 -4.69 12.16 5.84
N LEU A 100 -4.22 13.41 5.76
CA LEU A 100 -3.96 14.27 6.93
C LEU A 100 -4.73 15.60 6.78
N PRO A 101 -5.27 16.16 7.88
CA PRO A 101 -5.23 15.64 9.25
C PRO A 101 -6.09 14.38 9.43
N VAL A 102 -5.79 13.61 10.49
CA VAL A 102 -6.65 12.48 10.90
C VAL A 102 -7.98 13.07 11.40
N THR A 103 -9.09 12.59 10.83
CA THR A 103 -10.45 13.05 11.16
C THR A 103 -11.07 12.17 12.25
N GLU A 104 -12.15 12.64 12.89
CA GLU A 104 -12.92 11.82 13.84
C GLU A 104 -13.45 10.52 13.21
N GLU A 105 -13.83 10.56 11.92
CA GLU A 105 -14.25 9.38 11.16
C GLU A 105 -13.07 8.40 10.98
N SER A 106 -11.89 8.91 10.65
CA SER A 106 -10.67 8.09 10.54
C SER A 106 -10.25 7.46 11.88
N GLU A 107 -10.39 8.18 12.98
CA GLU A 107 -10.16 7.64 14.34
C GLU A 107 -11.14 6.51 14.67
N ALA A 108 -12.43 6.69 14.35
CA ALA A 108 -13.44 5.65 14.55
C ALA A 108 -13.13 4.39 13.71
N ASP A 109 -12.72 4.58 12.44
CA ASP A 109 -12.27 3.53 11.54
C ASP A 109 -11.05 2.77 12.10
N LEU A 110 -10.04 3.49 12.63
CA LEU A 110 -8.86 2.88 13.25
C LEU A 110 -9.22 2.08 14.49
N TRP A 111 -10.15 2.58 15.32
CA TRP A 111 -10.60 1.85 16.50
C TRP A 111 -11.33 0.56 16.12
N GLY A 112 -12.23 0.61 15.14
CA GLY A 112 -12.90 -0.57 14.58
C GLY A 112 -11.89 -1.57 13.99
N ALA A 113 -10.91 -1.07 13.23
CA ALA A 113 -9.88 -1.91 12.64
C ALA A 113 -9.03 -2.62 13.69
N ARG A 114 -8.64 -1.93 14.78
CA ARG A 114 -7.89 -2.55 15.89
C ARG A 114 -8.69 -3.66 16.57
N ALA A 115 -10.00 -3.49 16.74
CA ALA A 115 -10.86 -4.51 17.34
C ALA A 115 -10.92 -5.80 16.50
N VAL A 116 -10.93 -5.66 15.16
CA VAL A 116 -10.97 -6.81 14.23
C VAL A 116 -9.60 -7.47 14.05
N LEU A 117 -8.53 -6.68 13.93
CA LEU A 117 -7.20 -7.17 13.59
C LEU A 117 -6.45 -7.71 14.82
N GLY A 118 -6.76 -7.20 16.01
CA GLY A 118 -5.90 -7.36 17.19
C GLY A 118 -4.67 -6.45 17.12
N GLU A 119 -3.95 -6.33 18.24
CA GLU A 119 -2.88 -5.34 18.39
C GLU A 119 -1.72 -5.51 17.41
N GLU A 120 -1.16 -6.73 17.30
CA GLU A 120 0.02 -6.96 16.47
C GLU A 120 -0.25 -6.75 14.97
N ALA A 121 -1.34 -7.29 14.45
CA ALA A 121 -1.69 -7.16 13.04
C ALA A 121 -2.13 -5.73 12.68
N PHE A 122 -2.79 -5.02 13.60
CA PHE A 122 -3.13 -3.61 13.44
C PHE A 122 -1.87 -2.74 13.31
N VAL A 123 -0.94 -2.87 14.26
CA VAL A 123 0.33 -2.11 14.22
C VAL A 123 1.17 -2.50 12.99
N ALA A 124 1.17 -3.77 12.60
CA ALA A 124 1.81 -4.21 11.36
C ALA A 124 1.20 -3.52 10.12
N ALA A 125 -0.13 -3.39 10.07
CA ALA A 125 -0.82 -2.70 8.99
C ALA A 125 -0.46 -1.20 8.94
N GLU A 126 -0.40 -0.53 10.09
CA GLU A 126 0.04 0.87 10.17
C GLU A 126 1.47 1.05 9.67
N TRP A 127 2.40 0.15 10.05
CA TRP A 127 3.78 0.19 9.54
C TRP A 127 3.86 0.00 8.03
N VAL A 128 3.04 -0.89 7.45
CA VAL A 128 2.94 -1.02 5.99
C VAL A 128 2.45 0.29 5.36
N ALA A 129 1.44 0.91 5.95
CA ALA A 129 0.83 2.14 5.43
C ALA A 129 1.77 3.37 5.53
N VAL A 130 2.51 3.51 6.62
CA VAL A 130 3.59 4.50 6.79
C VAL A 130 4.69 4.29 5.75
N THR A 131 5.07 3.03 5.53
CA THR A 131 6.10 2.68 4.55
C THR A 131 5.69 3.09 3.15
N ILE A 132 4.51 2.67 2.68
CA ILE A 132 4.08 3.01 1.32
C ILE A 132 3.85 4.51 1.13
N ASN A 133 3.40 5.24 2.15
CA ASN A 133 3.33 6.71 2.13
C ASN A 133 4.69 7.35 1.85
N THR A 134 5.76 6.79 2.42
CA THR A 134 7.14 7.24 2.18
C THR A 134 7.56 7.00 0.73
N PHE A 135 7.36 5.78 0.22
CA PHE A 135 7.73 5.43 -1.16
C PHE A 135 6.87 6.16 -2.21
N ASN A 136 5.60 6.43 -1.92
CA ASN A 136 4.74 7.26 -2.76
C ASN A 136 5.37 8.65 -2.96
N ARG A 137 5.82 9.30 -1.87
CA ARG A 137 6.45 10.63 -1.92
C ARG A 137 7.77 10.60 -2.69
N ILE A 138 8.63 9.63 -2.42
CA ILE A 138 9.89 9.44 -3.17
C ILE A 138 9.61 9.35 -4.66
N SER A 139 8.61 8.54 -5.02
CA SER A 139 8.31 8.24 -6.41
C SER A 139 7.67 9.40 -7.16
N ILE A 140 6.72 10.09 -6.53
CA ILE A 140 6.06 11.28 -7.07
C ILE A 140 7.08 12.41 -7.28
N LEU A 141 7.95 12.67 -6.29
CA LEU A 141 8.96 13.72 -6.39
C LEU A 141 10.01 13.41 -7.46
N SER A 142 10.35 12.13 -7.64
CA SER A 142 11.28 11.66 -8.68
C SER A 142 10.64 11.54 -10.07
N GLN A 143 9.32 11.65 -10.20
CA GLN A 143 8.57 11.41 -11.45
C GLN A 143 8.92 10.05 -12.09
N HIS A 144 8.94 8.97 -11.29
CA HIS A 144 9.22 7.65 -11.84
C HIS A 144 8.22 7.29 -12.94
N PRO A 145 8.69 6.85 -14.12
CA PRO A 145 7.82 6.57 -15.25
C PRO A 145 7.10 5.24 -15.05
N VAL A 146 5.83 5.20 -15.44
CA VAL A 146 5.10 3.93 -15.66
C VAL A 146 5.45 3.42 -17.05
N ARG A 147 5.91 2.16 -17.14
CA ARG A 147 6.22 1.53 -18.42
C ARG A 147 4.98 0.78 -18.92
N PRO A 148 4.50 1.05 -20.15
CA PRO A 148 3.37 0.33 -20.72
C PRO A 148 3.61 -1.19 -20.72
N ARG A 149 2.56 -1.97 -20.45
CA ARG A 149 2.63 -3.44 -20.45
C ARG A 149 1.54 -4.04 -21.34
N GLY A 150 1.88 -5.13 -22.00
CA GLY A 150 0.94 -5.92 -22.77
C GLY A 150 0.02 -6.75 -21.87
N ALA A 151 -0.97 -7.41 -22.48
CA ALA A 151 -1.86 -8.33 -21.77
C ALA A 151 -1.12 -9.51 -21.09
N ASP A 152 0.06 -9.84 -21.59
CA ASP A 152 0.97 -10.85 -21.01
C ASP A 152 1.78 -10.33 -19.80
N GLY A 153 1.59 -9.07 -19.41
CA GLY A 153 2.29 -8.40 -18.31
C GLY A 153 3.72 -7.94 -18.63
N ARG A 154 4.23 -8.18 -19.84
CA ARG A 154 5.57 -7.75 -20.27
C ARG A 154 5.57 -6.29 -20.69
N ILE A 155 6.71 -5.62 -20.50
CA ILE A 155 6.89 -4.22 -20.92
C ILE A 155 6.83 -4.16 -22.46
N VAL A 156 5.97 -3.29 -22.97
CA VAL A 156 5.92 -2.96 -24.40
C VAL A 156 7.07 -1.99 -24.67
N ARG A 157 7.92 -2.34 -25.65
CA ARG A 157 9.01 -1.47 -26.11
C ARG A 157 8.49 -0.35 -26.99
#